data_AF-A0AAN1CVP4-F1
#
_entry.id   AF-A0AAN1CVP4-F1
#
_cell.length_a   1.000
_cell.length_b   1.000
_cell.length_c   1.000
_cell.angle_alpha   90.00
_cell.angle_beta   90.00
_cell.angle_gamma   90.00
#
_symmetry.space_group_name_H-M   'P 1'
#
loop_
_entity.id
_entity.type
_entity.pdbx_description
1 polymer ?
#
loop_
_entity_poly.entity_id
_entity_poly.type
_entity_poly.pdbx_seq_one_letter_code
_entity_poly.pdbx_strand_id
1 'polypeptide(L)'
;MITKITRNPEKFDSFELYTKLCARNAFDINDSSSIDKVIDTLKKALKENHKNLNLVFGKRVESMFGIVAASLGKCSLIKQEDGGEAYCNDDISIPDYRVVLKEDNSSFLVEVKNYHREPFESKFSFTKRYFQSLIKYSELVNCPIKFAIYYSKTNLWVLLEPSDFTENKSRYVIDLPSAMMRNEMVALGDEWISTKPPLEICIVSDSSKPATYDDATGQSNFTIKNVFCYCAGNLVNGDKENELLNLFAMYGTWAETEVLPVVADNRLIGIKYKFEPGGEYSENGFDPLGQLSSMISSAYKLATEDNGTVVAVETIREAKSFSIVIPEDYKSKELPLWRFRVEPNKG
;
A
#
# COMPACT_ATOMS: atom_id res chain seq x y z
N MET A 1 -0.67 -11.34 -12.23
CA MET A 1 -1.31 -10.56 -11.14
C MET A 1 -2.76 -10.99 -11.04
N ILE A 2 -3.41 -10.80 -9.89
CA ILE A 2 -4.82 -11.12 -9.69
C ILE A 2 -5.65 -9.84 -9.73
N THR A 3 -6.91 -9.94 -10.18
CA THR A 3 -7.86 -8.81 -10.30
C THR A 3 -8.93 -8.91 -9.23
N LYS A 4 -9.36 -7.76 -8.66
CA LYS A 4 -10.47 -7.71 -7.71
C LYS A 4 -11.76 -8.12 -8.40
N ILE A 5 -12.49 -9.08 -7.85
CA ILE A 5 -13.84 -9.42 -8.31
C ILE A 5 -14.81 -8.44 -7.64
N THR A 6 -15.48 -7.62 -8.44
CA THR A 6 -16.42 -6.59 -7.96
C THR A 6 -17.82 -7.18 -7.75
N ARG A 7 -18.38 -7.02 -6.55
CA ARG A 7 -19.83 -7.19 -6.30
C ARG A 7 -20.57 -5.91 -6.70
N ASN A 8 -21.87 -6.01 -6.96
CA ASN A 8 -22.75 -4.86 -7.12
C ASN A 8 -23.27 -4.46 -5.73
N PRO A 9 -22.70 -3.43 -5.09
CA PRO A 9 -23.06 -3.08 -3.71
C PRO A 9 -24.48 -2.53 -3.63
N GLU A 10 -24.96 -1.81 -4.65
CA GLU A 10 -26.32 -1.26 -4.67
C GLU A 10 -27.40 -2.35 -4.67
N LYS A 11 -27.09 -3.52 -5.22
CA LYS A 11 -28.03 -4.65 -5.29
C LYS A 11 -27.89 -5.61 -4.11
N PHE A 12 -26.67 -6.03 -3.79
CA PHE A 12 -26.46 -7.11 -2.84
C PHE A 12 -26.17 -6.59 -1.44
N ASP A 13 -25.23 -5.66 -1.32
CA ASP A 13 -24.73 -5.23 -0.01
C ASP A 13 -25.70 -4.26 0.67
N SER A 14 -26.42 -3.44 -0.11
CA SER A 14 -27.49 -2.55 0.38
C SER A 14 -28.64 -3.35 1.03
N PHE A 15 -29.08 -4.43 0.38
CA PHE A 15 -30.16 -5.28 0.86
C PHE A 15 -29.71 -6.15 2.03
N GLU A 16 -28.48 -6.67 1.99
CA GLU A 16 -27.89 -7.41 3.10
C GLU A 16 -27.74 -6.53 4.36
N LEU A 17 -27.28 -5.29 4.20
CA LEU A 17 -27.23 -4.33 5.30
C LEU A 17 -28.62 -4.00 5.84
N TYR A 18 -29.59 -3.76 4.95
CA TYR A 18 -30.97 -3.47 5.32
C TYR A 18 -31.59 -4.60 6.14
N THR A 19 -31.49 -5.86 5.69
CA THR A 19 -32.07 -7.00 6.40
C THR A 19 -31.41 -7.23 7.75
N LYS A 20 -30.08 -7.07 7.87
CA LYS A 20 -29.37 -7.14 9.16
C LYS A 20 -29.81 -6.05 10.12
N LEU A 21 -30.01 -4.82 9.65
CA LEU A 21 -30.49 -3.72 10.48
C LEU A 21 -31.97 -3.89 10.88
N CYS A 22 -32.82 -4.41 9.99
CA CYS A 22 -34.19 -4.75 10.33
C CYS A 22 -34.23 -5.85 11.39
N ALA A 23 -33.49 -6.95 11.21
CA ALA A 23 -33.44 -8.04 12.18
C ALA A 23 -32.97 -7.58 13.57
N ARG A 24 -31.90 -6.77 13.62
CA ARG A 24 -31.35 -6.22 14.89
C ARG A 24 -32.34 -5.34 15.65
N ASN A 25 -33.20 -4.60 14.92
CA ASN A 25 -34.14 -3.63 15.51
C ASN A 25 -35.59 -4.14 15.51
N ALA A 26 -35.82 -5.42 15.16
CA ALA A 26 -37.14 -6.03 15.00
C ALA A 26 -38.08 -5.25 14.06
N PHE A 27 -37.55 -4.73 12.95
CA PHE A 27 -38.35 -4.09 11.90
C PHE A 27 -38.83 -5.11 10.86
N ASP A 28 -40.02 -4.89 10.30
CA ASP A 28 -40.53 -5.68 9.18
C ASP A 28 -39.92 -5.20 7.87
N ILE A 29 -39.33 -6.13 7.11
CA ILE A 29 -38.72 -5.86 5.80
C ILE A 29 -39.75 -5.47 4.72
N ASN A 30 -41.03 -5.78 4.93
CA ASN A 30 -42.11 -5.45 4.01
C ASN A 30 -42.79 -4.11 4.35
N ASP A 31 -42.50 -3.53 5.51
CA ASP A 31 -43.01 -2.23 5.90
C ASP A 31 -42.12 -1.12 5.32
N SER A 32 -42.70 -0.27 4.46
CA SER A 32 -42.01 0.88 3.89
C SER A 32 -41.50 1.85 4.95
N SER A 33 -42.15 1.93 6.13
CA SER A 33 -41.69 2.78 7.23
C SER A 33 -40.38 2.29 7.87
N SER A 34 -40.05 1.00 7.72
CA SER A 34 -38.79 0.42 8.17
C SER A 34 -37.60 0.96 7.37
N ILE A 35 -37.78 1.31 6.10
CA ILE A 35 -36.74 1.89 5.25
C ILE A 35 -36.26 3.21 5.86
N ASP A 36 -37.18 4.11 6.19
CA ASP A 36 -36.85 5.42 6.77
C ASP A 36 -36.14 5.28 8.13
N LYS A 37 -36.62 4.37 8.99
CA LYS A 37 -35.99 4.09 10.31
C LYS A 37 -34.58 3.55 10.17
N VAL A 38 -34.34 2.67 9.19
CA VAL A 38 -33.01 2.14 8.88
C VAL A 38 -32.09 3.25 8.37
N ILE A 39 -32.58 4.10 7.44
CA ILE A 39 -31.82 5.24 6.92
C ILE A 39 -31.41 6.19 8.05
N ASP A 40 -32.32 6.51 8.96
CA ASP A 40 -32.01 7.37 10.11
C ASP A 40 -30.97 6.75 11.05
N THR A 41 -31.06 5.44 11.28
CA THR A 41 -30.09 4.70 12.09
C THR A 41 -28.71 4.69 11.43
N LEU A 42 -28.66 4.40 10.13
CA LEU A 42 -27.44 4.42 9.33
C LEU A 42 -26.81 5.81 9.31
N LYS A 43 -27.62 6.86 9.12
CA LYS A 43 -27.18 8.26 9.12
C LYS A 43 -26.51 8.66 10.44
N LYS A 44 -27.06 8.24 11.58
CA LYS A 44 -26.45 8.48 12.90
C LYS A 44 -25.11 7.75 13.02
N ALA A 45 -25.09 6.45 12.71
CA ALA A 45 -23.88 5.65 12.78
C ALA A 45 -22.76 6.18 11.85
N LEU A 46 -23.08 6.58 10.62
CA LEU A 46 -22.11 7.15 9.69
C LEU A 46 -21.54 8.48 10.18
N LYS A 47 -22.37 9.36 10.77
CA LYS A 47 -21.91 10.63 11.35
C LYS A 47 -20.93 10.43 12.50
N GLU A 48 -21.09 9.36 13.28
CA GLU A 48 -20.18 9.01 14.37
C GLU A 48 -18.90 8.36 13.83
N ASN A 49 -19.04 7.34 12.98
CA ASN A 49 -17.91 6.54 12.48
C ASN A 49 -16.99 7.32 11.54
N HIS A 50 -17.52 8.21 10.70
CA HIS A 50 -16.70 9.03 9.81
C HIS A 50 -15.75 9.97 10.57
N LYS A 51 -16.09 10.34 11.81
CA LYS A 51 -15.23 11.16 12.67
C LYS A 51 -14.18 10.34 13.43
N ASN A 52 -14.31 9.02 13.45
CA ASN A 52 -13.38 8.13 14.13
C ASN A 52 -12.17 7.87 13.22
N LEU A 53 -11.17 8.75 13.31
CA LEU A 53 -9.95 8.66 12.50
C LEU A 53 -9.23 7.31 12.66
N ASN A 54 -9.21 6.72 13.87
CA ASN A 54 -8.58 5.42 14.09
C ASN A 54 -9.24 4.32 13.25
N LEU A 55 -10.57 4.33 13.16
CA LEU A 55 -11.32 3.38 12.32
C LEU A 55 -11.03 3.62 10.83
N VAL A 56 -11.04 4.88 10.38
CA VAL A 56 -10.77 5.25 8.98
C VAL A 56 -9.37 4.82 8.56
N PHE A 57 -8.34 5.15 9.36
CA PHE A 57 -6.97 4.74 9.07
C PHE A 57 -6.79 3.23 9.15
N GLY A 58 -7.44 2.55 10.10
CA GLY A 58 -7.43 1.08 10.21
C GLY A 58 -7.95 0.42 8.94
N LYS A 59 -9.19 0.75 8.54
CA LYS A 59 -9.82 0.19 7.33
C LYS A 59 -9.05 0.53 6.05
N ARG A 60 -8.41 1.69 5.99
CA ARG A 60 -7.59 2.09 4.84
C ARG A 60 -6.35 1.22 4.72
N VAL A 61 -5.69 0.93 5.84
CA VAL A 61 -4.51 0.05 5.87
C VAL A 61 -4.86 -1.40 5.58
N GLU A 62 -6.00 -1.89 6.10
CA GLU A 62 -6.55 -3.21 5.74
C GLU A 62 -6.77 -3.31 4.22
N SER A 63 -7.40 -2.32 3.60
CA SER A 63 -7.63 -2.28 2.15
C SER A 63 -6.32 -2.19 1.36
N MET A 64 -5.38 -1.37 1.85
CA MET A 64 -4.05 -1.22 1.25
C MET A 64 -3.26 -2.53 1.25
N PHE A 65 -3.33 -3.33 2.33
CA PHE A 65 -2.68 -4.64 2.37
C PHE A 65 -3.12 -5.54 1.22
N GLY A 66 -4.44 -5.62 0.96
CA GLY A 66 -4.98 -6.41 -0.14
C GLY A 66 -4.40 -5.99 -1.51
N ILE A 67 -4.25 -4.68 -1.74
CA ILE A 67 -3.62 -4.15 -2.96
C ILE A 67 -2.11 -4.45 -3.00
N VAL A 68 -1.39 -4.27 -1.90
CA VAL A 68 0.05 -4.57 -1.79
C VAL A 68 0.30 -6.04 -2.12
N ALA A 69 -0.37 -6.96 -1.43
CA ALA A 69 -0.20 -8.39 -1.64
C ALA A 69 -0.60 -8.82 -3.08
N ALA A 70 -1.63 -8.21 -3.68
CA ALA A 70 -2.01 -8.49 -5.06
C ALA A 70 -0.95 -7.99 -6.07
N SER A 71 -0.33 -6.84 -5.77
CA SER A 71 0.59 -6.11 -6.66
C SER A 71 2.02 -6.65 -6.63
N LEU A 72 2.45 -7.25 -5.51
CA LEU A 72 3.76 -7.92 -5.39
C LEU A 72 3.85 -9.21 -6.21
N GLY A 73 2.71 -9.77 -6.63
CA GLY A 73 2.66 -10.71 -7.74
C GLY A 73 2.92 -12.18 -7.41
N LYS A 74 3.15 -12.57 -6.14
CA LYS A 74 3.27 -14.00 -5.75
C LYS A 74 1.95 -14.63 -5.24
N CYS A 75 0.84 -13.88 -5.17
CA CYS A 75 -0.47 -14.40 -4.75
C CYS A 75 -1.34 -14.92 -5.92
N SER A 76 -1.93 -16.11 -5.77
CA SER A 76 -2.98 -16.69 -6.63
C SER A 76 -4.38 -16.25 -6.24
N LEU A 77 -4.61 -16.02 -4.94
CA LEU A 77 -5.89 -15.58 -4.40
C LEU A 77 -5.65 -14.72 -3.17
N ILE A 78 -6.43 -13.65 -3.04
CA ILE A 78 -6.58 -12.89 -1.80
C ILE A 78 -8.08 -12.74 -1.59
N LYS A 79 -8.58 -13.28 -0.48
CA LYS A 79 -9.99 -13.24 -0.09
C LYS A 79 -10.08 -12.53 1.25
N GLN A 80 -11.03 -11.61 1.40
CA GLN A 80 -11.38 -11.09 2.71
C GLN A 80 -12.03 -12.20 3.56
N GLU A 81 -11.41 -12.56 4.67
CA GLU A 81 -11.81 -13.73 5.47
C GLU A 81 -12.86 -13.37 6.53
N ASP A 82 -12.78 -12.16 7.11
CA ASP A 82 -13.79 -11.60 8.03
C ASP A 82 -15.09 -11.16 7.34
N GLY A 83 -15.16 -11.31 6.02
CA GLY A 83 -16.35 -11.00 5.22
C GLY A 83 -17.38 -12.14 5.24
N GLY A 84 -18.61 -11.82 5.66
CA GLY A 84 -19.76 -12.73 5.64
C GLY A 84 -20.26 -13.10 7.03
N GLU A 85 -21.09 -14.13 7.12
CA GLU A 85 -21.58 -14.66 8.39
C GLU A 85 -20.76 -15.87 8.82
N ALA A 86 -20.50 -15.97 10.12
CA ALA A 86 -19.84 -17.10 10.73
C ALA A 86 -20.62 -17.53 11.98
N TYR A 87 -20.71 -18.83 12.19
CA TYR A 87 -21.34 -19.43 13.36
C TYR A 87 -20.30 -20.29 14.05
N CYS A 88 -20.02 -19.98 15.31
CA CYS A 88 -19.05 -20.70 16.11
C CYS A 88 -19.53 -20.73 17.56
N ASN A 89 -19.29 -21.84 18.26
CA ASN A 89 -19.57 -21.95 19.69
C ASN A 89 -18.43 -21.38 20.55
N ASP A 90 -17.30 -21.10 19.93
CA ASP A 90 -16.10 -20.61 20.60
C ASP A 90 -15.94 -19.09 20.47
N ASP A 91 -15.29 -18.47 21.47
CA ASP A 91 -14.83 -17.08 21.38
C ASP A 91 -13.62 -17.01 20.43
N ILE A 92 -13.88 -16.65 19.18
CA ILE A 92 -12.90 -16.56 18.09
C ILE A 92 -12.91 -15.16 17.47
N SER A 93 -11.76 -14.77 16.91
CA SER A 93 -11.68 -13.62 16.00
C SER A 93 -11.30 -14.14 14.62
N ILE A 94 -11.97 -13.65 13.58
CA ILE A 94 -11.68 -14.01 12.19
C ILE A 94 -10.67 -13.01 11.64
N PRO A 95 -9.54 -13.46 11.04
CA PRO A 95 -8.56 -12.58 10.43
C PRO A 95 -9.09 -11.82 9.21
N ASP A 96 -8.45 -10.71 8.85
CA ASP A 96 -8.91 -9.87 7.73
C ASP A 96 -8.85 -10.58 6.37
N TYR A 97 -7.80 -11.36 6.09
CA TYR A 97 -7.60 -11.98 4.79
C TYR A 97 -7.19 -13.45 4.85
N ARG A 98 -7.49 -14.16 3.76
CA ARG A 98 -6.86 -15.42 3.36
C ARG A 98 -6.09 -15.21 2.07
N VAL A 99 -4.82 -15.61 2.08
CA VAL A 99 -3.91 -15.53 0.94
C VAL A 99 -3.57 -16.94 0.47
N VAL A 100 -3.51 -17.14 -0.84
CA VAL A 100 -3.01 -18.35 -1.50
C VAL A 100 -1.85 -17.99 -2.39
N LEU A 101 -0.71 -18.65 -2.24
CA LEU A 101 0.50 -18.41 -3.02
C LEU A 101 0.48 -19.12 -4.38
N LYS A 102 1.18 -18.57 -5.37
CA LYS A 102 1.24 -19.12 -6.74
C LYS A 102 2.12 -20.34 -6.90
N GLU A 103 3.19 -20.41 -6.11
CA GLU A 103 4.24 -21.41 -6.33
C GLU A 103 3.76 -22.82 -5.99
N ASP A 104 3.03 -22.97 -4.88
CA ASP A 104 2.65 -24.27 -4.33
C ASP A 104 1.17 -24.34 -3.90
N ASN A 105 0.37 -23.29 -4.13
CA ASN A 105 -0.99 -23.13 -3.60
C ASN A 105 -1.10 -23.23 -2.08
N SER A 106 0.01 -23.08 -1.34
CA SER A 106 -0.05 -22.93 0.11
C SER A 106 -0.88 -21.71 0.47
N SER A 107 -1.58 -21.79 1.61
CA SER A 107 -2.45 -20.73 2.08
C SER A 107 -2.16 -20.36 3.51
N PHE A 108 -2.29 -19.07 3.82
CA PHE A 108 -2.27 -18.57 5.18
C PHE A 108 -3.31 -17.46 5.37
N LEU A 109 -3.76 -17.31 6.60
CA LEU A 109 -4.60 -16.22 7.07
C LEU A 109 -3.72 -15.02 7.41
N VAL A 110 -4.24 -13.81 7.28
CA VAL A 110 -3.55 -12.58 7.61
C VAL A 110 -4.44 -11.68 8.45
N GLU A 111 -3.95 -11.33 9.63
CA GLU A 111 -4.48 -10.24 10.44
C GLU A 111 -3.68 -8.97 10.15
N VAL A 112 -4.35 -7.88 9.77
CA VAL A 112 -3.75 -6.61 9.40
C VAL A 112 -3.88 -5.60 10.53
N LYS A 113 -2.78 -4.90 10.82
CA LYS A 113 -2.75 -3.84 11.84
C LYS A 113 -1.99 -2.62 11.37
N ASN A 114 -2.60 -1.46 11.56
CA ASN A 114 -1.92 -0.17 11.44
C ASN A 114 -1.24 0.20 12.76
N TYR A 115 0.01 0.63 12.68
CA TYR A 115 0.77 1.15 13.81
C TYR A 115 1.30 2.56 13.52
N HIS A 116 0.90 3.52 14.34
CA HIS A 116 1.18 4.95 14.14
C HIS A 116 1.97 5.61 15.30
N ARG A 117 2.63 4.82 16.14
CA ARG A 117 3.52 5.36 17.20
C ARG A 117 4.96 5.42 16.71
N GLU A 118 5.81 6.11 17.46
CA GLU A 118 7.26 6.12 17.20
C GLU A 118 7.81 4.69 17.32
N PRO A 119 8.28 4.09 16.22
CA PRO A 119 8.45 2.65 16.16
C PRO A 119 9.74 2.15 16.83
N PHE A 120 10.71 3.06 17.04
CA PHE A 120 11.93 2.77 17.79
C PHE A 120 11.79 3.01 19.29
N GLU A 121 10.75 3.75 19.71
CA GLU A 121 10.51 4.06 21.13
C GLU A 121 9.40 3.20 21.75
N SER A 122 8.54 2.61 20.93
CA SER A 122 7.36 1.87 21.39
C SER A 122 7.23 0.52 20.69
N LYS A 123 6.94 -0.52 21.49
CA LYS A 123 6.66 -1.87 20.98
C LYS A 123 5.23 -1.99 20.44
N PHE A 124 5.08 -2.71 19.34
CA PHE A 124 3.76 -3.16 18.89
C PHE A 124 3.23 -4.21 19.86
N SER A 125 1.90 -4.25 20.09
CA SER A 125 1.33 -5.25 20.99
C SER A 125 -0.14 -5.57 20.77
N PHE A 126 -0.48 -6.85 20.92
CA PHE A 126 -1.86 -7.35 21.01
C PHE A 126 -2.27 -7.58 22.48
N THR A 127 -3.56 -7.63 22.76
CA THR A 127 -4.02 -8.25 24.02
C THR A 127 -3.93 -9.77 23.88
N LYS A 128 -3.60 -10.47 24.97
CA LYS A 128 -3.47 -11.94 24.98
C LYS A 128 -4.75 -12.63 24.50
N ARG A 129 -5.91 -12.17 24.98
CA ARG A 129 -7.22 -12.71 24.58
C ARG A 129 -7.45 -12.61 23.08
N TYR A 130 -7.21 -11.43 22.50
CA TYR A 130 -7.44 -11.22 21.06
C TYR A 130 -6.48 -12.04 20.21
N PHE A 131 -5.19 -12.02 20.54
CA PHE A 131 -4.18 -12.82 19.85
C PHE A 131 -4.54 -14.32 19.87
N GLN A 132 -4.88 -14.86 21.04
CA GLN A 132 -5.27 -16.26 21.18
C GLN A 132 -6.57 -16.60 20.45
N SER A 133 -7.53 -15.68 20.38
CA SER A 133 -8.78 -15.91 19.63
C SER A 133 -8.55 -16.04 18.11
N LEU A 134 -7.53 -15.37 17.57
CA LEU A 134 -7.11 -15.51 16.17
C LEU A 134 -6.38 -16.84 15.92
N ILE A 135 -5.52 -17.26 16.85
CA ILE A 135 -4.86 -18.58 16.80
C ILE A 135 -5.91 -19.70 16.86
N LYS A 136 -6.91 -19.58 17.73
CA LYS A 136 -7.99 -20.56 17.82
C LYS A 136 -8.77 -20.67 16.51
N TYR A 137 -9.05 -19.54 15.84
CA TYR A 137 -9.67 -19.57 14.51
C TYR A 137 -8.80 -20.30 13.49
N SER A 138 -7.49 -20.00 13.46
CA SER A 138 -6.55 -20.59 12.52
C SER A 138 -6.43 -22.12 12.66
N GLU A 139 -6.48 -22.61 13.91
CA GLU A 139 -6.55 -24.03 14.24
C GLU A 139 -7.86 -24.67 13.75
N LEU A 140 -9.01 -24.03 13.97
CA LEU A 140 -10.33 -24.54 13.57
C LEU A 140 -10.46 -24.72 12.06
N VAL A 141 -9.88 -23.82 11.26
CA VAL A 141 -9.93 -23.89 9.79
C VAL A 141 -8.70 -24.56 9.16
N ASN A 142 -7.78 -25.06 10.00
CA ASN A 142 -6.53 -25.70 9.61
C ASN A 142 -5.73 -24.88 8.57
N CYS A 143 -5.53 -23.60 8.86
CA CYS A 143 -4.81 -22.67 8.00
C CYS A 143 -3.86 -21.81 8.86
N PRO A 144 -2.55 -21.79 8.60
CA PRO A 144 -1.62 -21.00 9.40
C PRO A 144 -1.97 -19.51 9.34
N ILE A 145 -1.72 -18.77 10.41
CA ILE A 145 -1.99 -17.33 10.49
C ILE A 145 -0.70 -16.54 10.55
N LYS A 146 -0.68 -15.39 9.88
CA LYS A 146 0.37 -14.38 9.94
C LYS A 146 -0.22 -13.02 10.34
N PHE A 147 0.64 -12.15 10.86
CA PHE A 147 0.28 -10.79 11.26
C PHE A 147 1.00 -9.79 10.35
N ALA A 148 0.24 -9.04 9.55
CA ALA A 148 0.75 -7.96 8.71
C ALA A 148 0.66 -6.64 9.49
N ILE A 149 1.80 -6.10 9.92
CA ILE A 149 1.87 -4.84 10.65
C ILE A 149 2.42 -3.76 9.73
N TYR A 150 1.63 -2.69 9.56
CA TYR A 150 2.05 -1.50 8.84
C TYR A 150 2.54 -0.43 9.80
N TYR A 151 3.84 -0.15 9.77
CA TYR A 151 4.46 0.95 10.49
C TYR A 151 4.31 2.23 9.67
N SER A 152 3.17 2.90 9.86
CA SER A 152 2.76 4.03 9.01
C SER A 152 3.74 5.21 8.99
N LYS A 153 4.47 5.48 10.09
CA LYS A 153 5.48 6.55 10.16
C LYS A 153 6.72 6.29 9.31
N THR A 154 7.06 5.02 9.07
CA THR A 154 8.23 4.61 8.28
C THR A 154 7.85 3.99 6.94
N ASN A 155 6.55 3.96 6.61
CA ASN A 155 6.01 3.34 5.40
C ASN A 155 6.48 1.89 5.20
N LEU A 156 6.54 1.11 6.29
CA LEU A 156 7.12 -0.23 6.29
C LEU A 156 6.05 -1.28 6.60
N TRP A 157 6.04 -2.36 5.82
CA TRP A 157 5.29 -3.57 6.11
C TRP A 157 6.19 -4.64 6.71
N VAL A 158 5.69 -5.31 7.73
CA VAL A 158 6.23 -6.60 8.18
C VAL A 158 5.14 -7.65 8.18
N LEU A 159 5.49 -8.88 7.84
CA LEU A 159 4.64 -10.06 7.92
C LEU A 159 5.28 -11.06 8.88
N LEU A 160 4.58 -11.42 9.95
CA LEU A 160 5.14 -12.16 11.07
C LEU A 160 4.33 -13.42 11.39
N GLU A 161 5.01 -14.47 11.86
CA GLU A 161 4.39 -15.66 12.43
C GLU A 161 4.00 -15.41 13.91
N PRO A 162 3.08 -16.21 14.49
CA PRO A 162 2.73 -16.07 15.90
C PRO A 162 3.92 -16.23 16.85
N SER A 163 4.87 -17.09 16.49
CA SER A 163 6.10 -17.37 17.24
C SER A 163 7.08 -16.21 17.31
N ASP A 164 6.93 -15.19 16.47
CA ASP A 164 7.81 -14.01 16.47
C ASP A 164 7.50 -13.04 17.63
N PHE A 165 6.35 -13.22 18.29
CA PHE A 165 5.93 -12.36 19.40
C PHE A 165 6.33 -12.94 20.74
N THR A 166 6.83 -12.07 21.63
CA THR A 166 7.13 -12.43 23.01
C THR A 166 5.93 -12.15 23.91
N GLU A 167 5.57 -13.09 24.78
CA GLU A 167 4.56 -12.85 25.80
C GLU A 167 5.09 -11.90 26.89
N ASN A 168 4.30 -10.87 27.21
CA ASN A 168 4.57 -9.93 28.29
C ASN A 168 3.27 -9.63 29.05
N LYS A 169 3.16 -10.20 30.25
CA LYS A 169 1.97 -10.10 31.12
C LYS A 169 0.69 -10.53 30.38
N SER A 170 -0.18 -9.58 30.05
CA SER A 170 -1.46 -9.81 29.37
C SER A 170 -1.40 -9.49 27.87
N ARG A 171 -0.20 -9.42 27.28
CA ARG A 171 0.02 -8.99 25.90
C ARG A 171 1.05 -9.86 25.18
N TYR A 172 0.95 -9.90 23.86
CA TYR A 172 2.02 -10.35 22.96
C TYR A 172 2.66 -9.11 22.34
N VAL A 173 3.99 -9.03 22.35
CA VAL A 173 4.73 -7.81 21.99
C VAL A 173 5.89 -8.10 21.04
N ILE A 174 6.21 -7.13 20.18
CA ILE A 174 7.41 -7.14 19.33
C ILE A 174 7.91 -5.71 19.11
N ASP A 175 9.23 -5.52 19.09
CA ASP A 175 9.86 -4.25 18.70
C ASP A 175 10.21 -4.24 17.20
N LEU A 176 10.38 -3.04 16.64
CA LEU A 176 10.61 -2.89 15.20
C LEU A 176 11.86 -3.65 14.71
N PRO A 177 13.04 -3.59 15.37
CA PRO A 177 14.21 -4.34 14.91
C PRO A 177 13.95 -5.84 14.83
N SER A 178 13.32 -6.43 15.87
CA SER A 178 12.98 -7.86 15.86
C SER A 178 11.97 -8.19 14.76
N ALA A 179 10.96 -7.33 14.55
CA ALA A 179 9.96 -7.49 13.50
C ALA A 179 10.58 -7.43 12.09
N MET A 180 11.55 -6.54 11.86
CA MET A 180 12.28 -6.46 10.60
C MET A 180 13.13 -7.71 10.35
N MET A 181 13.79 -8.23 11.38
CA MET A 181 14.60 -9.45 11.27
C MET A 181 13.77 -10.70 10.96
N ARG A 182 12.52 -10.75 11.39
CA ARG A 182 11.59 -11.88 11.19
C ARG A 182 10.61 -11.68 10.03
N ASN A 183 10.77 -10.59 9.26
CA ASN A 183 9.81 -10.21 8.24
C ASN A 183 9.74 -11.20 7.07
N GLU A 184 8.54 -11.71 6.79
CA GLU A 184 8.26 -12.67 5.71
C GLU A 184 7.59 -12.06 4.48
N MET A 185 7.61 -10.73 4.32
CA MET A 185 7.02 -10.06 3.14
C MET A 185 7.59 -10.55 1.80
N VAL A 186 8.80 -11.13 1.80
CA VAL A 186 9.40 -11.81 0.63
C VAL A 186 8.51 -12.94 0.09
N ALA A 187 7.72 -13.62 0.96
CA ALA A 187 6.77 -14.65 0.55
C ALA A 187 5.65 -14.11 -0.35
N LEU A 188 5.33 -12.82 -0.24
CA LEU A 188 4.37 -12.13 -1.10
C LEU A 188 5.02 -11.57 -2.38
N GLY A 189 6.35 -11.58 -2.47
CA GLY A 189 7.13 -11.03 -3.57
C GLY A 189 7.77 -9.67 -3.28
N ASP A 190 7.85 -9.26 -2.01
CA ASP A 190 8.49 -8.00 -1.66
C ASP A 190 10.01 -8.07 -1.87
N GLU A 191 10.56 -6.98 -2.38
CA GLU A 191 11.98 -6.84 -2.69
C GLU A 191 12.45 -5.44 -2.32
N TRP A 192 13.68 -5.35 -1.85
CA TRP A 192 14.35 -4.07 -1.70
C TRP A 192 15.01 -3.69 -3.03
N ILE A 193 14.69 -2.51 -3.55
CA ILE A 193 15.18 -2.02 -4.82
C ILE A 193 16.21 -0.92 -4.60
N SER A 194 17.30 -0.97 -5.36
CA SER A 194 18.32 0.06 -5.42
C SER A 194 18.75 0.32 -6.87
N THR A 195 19.21 1.55 -7.15
CA THR A 195 19.72 1.96 -8.47
C THR A 195 20.85 2.97 -8.32
N LYS A 196 21.43 3.41 -9.43
CA LYS A 196 22.44 4.47 -9.43
C LYS A 196 21.80 5.86 -9.33
N PRO A 197 22.23 6.72 -8.40
CA PRO A 197 21.79 8.11 -8.37
C PRO A 197 22.54 9.00 -9.37
N PRO A 198 21.98 10.16 -9.74
CA PRO A 198 20.59 10.59 -9.52
C PRO A 198 19.62 9.94 -10.52
N LEU A 199 18.31 10.00 -10.22
CA LEU A 199 17.26 9.87 -11.23
C LEU A 199 16.82 11.26 -11.69
N GLU A 200 16.62 11.44 -13.00
CA GLU A 200 16.20 12.73 -13.56
C GLU A 200 15.03 12.53 -14.52
N ILE A 201 14.07 13.44 -14.48
CA ILE A 201 12.94 13.50 -15.40
C ILE A 201 12.94 14.88 -16.06
N CYS A 202 13.09 14.91 -17.38
CA CYS A 202 13.16 16.12 -18.18
C CYS A 202 11.92 16.23 -19.06
N ILE A 203 11.04 17.17 -18.73
CA ILE A 203 9.86 17.51 -19.53
C ILE A 203 10.27 18.56 -20.56
N VAL A 204 10.03 18.32 -21.85
CA VAL A 204 10.42 19.23 -22.93
C VAL A 204 9.18 19.85 -23.57
N SER A 205 9.18 21.16 -23.73
CA SER A 205 8.08 21.89 -24.36
C SER A 205 8.07 21.74 -25.88
N ASP A 206 6.88 21.76 -26.48
CA ASP A 206 6.73 21.77 -27.92
C ASP A 206 7.05 23.15 -28.48
N SER A 207 8.22 23.27 -29.12
CA SER A 207 8.68 24.49 -29.80
C SER A 207 7.72 25.00 -30.88
N SER A 208 6.82 24.14 -31.40
CA SER A 208 5.81 24.54 -32.39
C SER A 208 4.53 25.13 -31.77
N LYS A 209 4.40 25.09 -30.44
CA LYS A 209 3.23 25.59 -29.69
C LYS A 209 3.60 26.77 -28.81
N PRO A 210 2.64 27.65 -28.45
CA PRO A 210 2.88 28.70 -27.46
C PRO A 210 3.39 28.13 -26.13
N ALA A 211 4.36 28.80 -25.52
CA ALA A 211 4.80 28.51 -24.17
C ALA A 211 5.17 29.83 -23.47
N THR A 212 4.87 29.93 -22.18
CA THR A 212 5.18 31.10 -21.35
C THR A 212 5.83 30.68 -20.05
N TYR A 213 6.68 31.53 -19.49
CA TYR A 213 7.20 31.40 -18.14
C TYR A 213 7.23 32.76 -17.46
N ASP A 214 6.71 32.83 -16.24
CA ASP A 214 6.77 34.00 -15.37
C ASP A 214 7.79 33.74 -14.25
N ASP A 215 8.95 34.40 -14.33
CA ASP A 215 10.04 34.28 -13.35
C ASP A 215 9.61 34.66 -11.93
N ALA A 216 8.65 35.58 -11.77
CA ALA A 216 8.24 36.10 -10.47
C ALA A 216 7.27 35.16 -9.74
N THR A 217 6.40 34.46 -10.49
CA THR A 217 5.38 33.57 -9.91
C THR A 217 5.71 32.08 -10.09
N GLY A 218 6.64 31.74 -10.98
CA GLY A 218 6.92 30.36 -11.40
C GLY A 218 5.82 29.74 -12.27
N GLN A 219 4.80 30.52 -12.66
CA GLN A 219 3.70 30.02 -13.47
C GLN A 219 4.13 29.83 -14.93
N SER A 220 3.66 28.74 -15.53
CA SER A 220 3.90 28.45 -16.95
C SER A 220 2.67 27.84 -17.61
N ASN A 221 2.58 28.03 -18.92
CA ASN A 221 1.60 27.35 -19.76
C ASN A 221 2.35 26.88 -21.01
N PHE A 222 2.32 25.59 -21.30
CA PHE A 222 3.04 25.00 -22.41
C PHE A 222 2.44 23.64 -22.79
N THR A 223 2.71 23.19 -24.02
CA THR A 223 2.40 21.83 -24.45
C THR A 223 3.64 20.96 -24.28
N ILE A 224 3.50 19.79 -23.65
CA ILE A 224 4.59 18.80 -23.53
C ILE A 224 4.78 18.13 -24.89
N LYS A 225 6.01 18.14 -25.40
CA LYS A 225 6.41 17.40 -26.61
C LYS A 225 6.91 16.00 -26.25
N ASN A 226 7.86 15.94 -25.32
CA ASN A 226 8.55 14.72 -24.91
C ASN A 226 8.83 14.75 -23.40
N VAL A 227 9.04 13.57 -22.84
CA VAL A 227 9.62 13.36 -21.50
C VAL A 227 10.83 12.45 -21.67
N PHE A 228 11.97 12.86 -21.13
CA PHE A 228 13.20 12.06 -21.12
C PHE A 228 13.57 11.70 -19.69
N CYS A 229 13.91 10.44 -19.44
CA CYS A 229 14.35 10.00 -18.13
C CYS A 229 15.84 9.62 -18.16
N TYR A 230 16.55 9.95 -17.09
CA TYR A 230 17.97 9.64 -16.96
C TYR A 230 18.27 8.94 -15.63
N CYS A 231 19.17 7.98 -15.66
CA CYS A 231 19.74 7.36 -14.46
C CYS A 231 21.26 7.51 -14.49
N ALA A 232 21.81 8.18 -13.48
CA ALA A 232 23.23 8.53 -13.38
C ALA A 232 23.77 9.19 -14.67
N GLY A 233 23.00 10.11 -15.24
CA GLY A 233 23.33 10.84 -16.47
C GLY A 233 23.14 10.07 -17.79
N ASN A 234 22.76 8.79 -17.74
CA ASN A 234 22.49 8.01 -18.95
C ASN A 234 21.01 8.09 -19.32
N LEU A 235 20.71 8.38 -20.58
CA LEU A 235 19.35 8.40 -21.11
C LEU A 235 18.76 6.99 -21.09
N VAL A 236 17.54 6.86 -20.58
CA VAL A 236 16.78 5.61 -20.54
C VAL A 236 15.84 5.56 -21.74
N ASN A 237 16.08 4.63 -22.67
CA ASN A 237 15.41 4.58 -23.98
C ASN A 237 14.27 3.55 -24.05
N GLY A 238 14.13 2.64 -23.07
CA GLY A 238 13.08 1.63 -23.05
C GLY A 238 11.77 2.11 -22.43
N ASP A 239 10.62 1.85 -23.06
CA ASP A 239 9.30 2.20 -22.51
C ASP A 239 9.08 1.65 -21.10
N LYS A 240 9.45 0.38 -20.88
CA LYS A 240 9.31 -0.26 -19.56
C LYS A 240 10.25 0.32 -18.51
N GLU A 241 11.46 0.69 -18.91
CA GLU A 241 12.45 1.28 -18.01
C GLU A 241 12.07 2.72 -17.64
N ASN A 242 11.53 3.48 -18.60
CA ASN A 242 10.92 4.78 -18.35
C ASN A 242 9.75 4.67 -17.36
N GLU A 243 8.88 3.67 -17.52
CA GLU A 243 7.80 3.40 -16.56
C GLU A 243 8.36 3.11 -15.15
N LEU A 244 9.36 2.22 -15.04
CA LEU A 244 10.00 1.89 -13.76
C LEU A 244 10.66 3.12 -13.12
N LEU A 245 11.43 3.89 -13.88
CA LEU A 245 12.11 5.08 -13.40
C LEU A 245 11.10 6.11 -12.87
N ASN A 246 10.01 6.35 -13.59
CA ASN A 246 8.94 7.24 -13.12
C ASN A 246 8.34 6.73 -11.80
N LEU A 247 8.07 5.43 -11.68
CA LEU A 247 7.56 4.85 -10.44
C LEU A 247 8.56 5.00 -9.28
N PHE A 248 9.86 4.81 -9.52
CA PHE A 248 10.91 4.98 -8.52
C PHE A 248 11.07 6.43 -8.09
N ALA A 249 11.04 7.38 -9.02
CA ALA A 249 11.12 8.81 -8.73
C ALA A 249 9.90 9.30 -7.93
N MET A 250 8.70 8.82 -8.26
CA MET A 250 7.45 9.27 -7.61
C MET A 250 7.19 8.60 -6.27
N TYR A 251 7.56 7.32 -6.10
CA TYR A 251 7.14 6.51 -4.95
C TYR A 251 8.28 5.93 -4.13
N GLY A 252 9.52 6.03 -4.60
CA GLY A 252 10.72 5.65 -3.85
C GLY A 252 11.03 6.61 -2.70
N THR A 253 12.10 6.31 -1.96
CA THR A 253 12.51 7.07 -0.78
C THR A 253 13.39 8.28 -1.10
N TRP A 254 13.80 8.47 -2.36
CA TRP A 254 14.64 9.58 -2.77
C TRP A 254 13.84 10.88 -2.80
N ALA A 255 14.47 11.97 -2.36
CA ALA A 255 13.84 13.27 -2.32
C ALA A 255 13.99 13.97 -3.68
N GLU A 256 12.97 14.75 -4.06
CA GLU A 256 13.11 15.76 -5.10
C GLU A 256 14.03 16.87 -4.58
N THR A 257 15.27 16.90 -5.08
CA THR A 257 16.29 17.87 -4.63
C THR A 257 16.38 19.08 -5.54
N GLU A 258 15.89 18.97 -6.77
CA GLU A 258 15.99 20.03 -7.77
C GLU A 258 14.76 20.04 -8.69
N VAL A 259 14.21 21.24 -8.91
CA VAL A 259 13.23 21.53 -9.96
C VAL A 259 13.71 22.74 -10.74
N LEU A 260 14.27 22.52 -11.93
CA LEU A 260 14.83 23.57 -12.77
C LEU A 260 13.97 23.83 -13.99
N PRO A 261 13.28 24.98 -14.07
CA PRO A 261 12.74 25.46 -15.33
C PRO A 261 13.89 25.93 -16.23
N VAL A 262 13.94 25.40 -17.45
CA VAL A 262 14.87 25.84 -18.50
C VAL A 262 14.14 26.85 -19.36
N VAL A 263 14.57 28.10 -19.32
CA VAL A 263 13.88 29.25 -19.94
C VAL A 263 14.81 29.94 -20.92
N ALA A 264 14.28 30.30 -22.08
CA ALA A 264 14.94 31.18 -23.04
C ALA A 264 13.92 32.19 -23.57
N ASP A 265 14.25 33.47 -23.59
CA ASP A 265 13.39 34.55 -24.10
C ASP A 265 11.96 34.55 -23.50
N ASN A 266 11.83 34.43 -22.17
CA ASN A 266 10.55 34.31 -21.43
C ASN A 266 9.66 33.12 -21.85
N ARG A 267 10.26 32.14 -22.53
CA ARG A 267 9.60 30.92 -22.98
C ARG A 267 10.18 29.73 -22.22
N LEU A 268 9.29 28.92 -21.64
CA LEU A 268 9.70 27.65 -21.05
C LEU A 268 10.12 26.67 -22.16
N ILE A 269 11.37 26.22 -22.11
CA ILE A 269 11.94 25.19 -22.98
C ILE A 269 11.73 23.79 -22.38
N GLY A 270 11.79 23.70 -21.04
CA GLY A 270 11.51 22.45 -20.34
C GLY A 270 11.62 22.60 -18.83
N ILE A 271 11.37 21.50 -18.12
CA ILE A 271 11.53 21.40 -16.67
C ILE A 271 12.34 20.14 -16.38
N LYS A 272 13.39 20.28 -15.58
CA LYS A 272 14.18 19.16 -15.08
C LYS A 272 13.86 18.93 -13.61
N TYR A 273 13.46 17.71 -13.30
CA TYR A 273 13.31 17.21 -11.94
C TYR A 273 14.49 16.29 -11.63
N LYS A 274 15.09 16.44 -10.44
CA LYS A 274 16.18 15.59 -9.97
C LYS A 274 15.81 14.96 -8.63
N PHE A 275 16.02 13.65 -8.54
CA PHE A 275 15.73 12.85 -7.36
C PHE A 275 17.00 12.18 -6.86
N GLU A 276 17.28 12.34 -5.57
CA GLU A 276 18.52 11.88 -4.95
C GLU A 276 18.28 11.20 -3.60
N PRO A 277 19.15 10.24 -3.21
CA PRO A 277 19.17 9.72 -1.86
C PRO A 277 19.47 10.86 -0.87
N GLY A 278 18.98 10.71 0.36
CA GLY A 278 19.34 11.61 1.44
C GLY A 278 20.80 11.39 1.86
N GLY A 279 21.61 12.45 1.85
CA GLY A 279 23.02 12.40 2.25
C GLY A 279 23.97 12.17 1.07
N GLU A 280 25.18 11.70 1.36
CA GLU A 280 26.18 11.37 0.35
C GLU A 280 25.85 10.04 -0.34
N TYR A 281 26.17 9.95 -1.63
CA TYR A 281 25.96 8.72 -2.41
C TYR A 281 26.83 7.58 -1.87
N SER A 282 26.31 6.36 -1.92
CA SER A 282 27.04 5.20 -1.46
C SER A 282 28.29 4.91 -2.31
N GLU A 283 29.42 4.63 -1.67
CA GLU A 283 30.63 4.14 -2.33
C GLU A 283 30.44 2.80 -3.06
N ASN A 284 29.37 2.05 -2.74
CA ASN A 284 29.02 0.80 -3.41
C ASN A 284 28.52 1.00 -4.85
N GLY A 285 28.29 2.25 -5.26
CA GLY A 285 27.84 2.60 -6.61
C GLY A 285 26.36 2.36 -6.88
N PHE A 286 25.55 2.20 -5.84
CA PHE A 286 24.08 2.18 -5.88
C PHE A 286 23.52 2.65 -4.54
N ASP A 287 22.31 3.22 -4.56
CA ASP A 287 21.62 3.70 -3.36
C ASP A 287 20.20 3.11 -3.24
N PRO A 288 19.73 2.83 -2.00
CA PRO A 288 18.37 2.33 -1.72
C PRO A 288 17.25 3.23 -2.24
N LEU A 289 16.36 2.69 -3.06
CA LEU A 289 15.08 3.33 -3.41
C LEU A 289 13.94 2.92 -2.45
N GLY A 290 14.11 1.84 -1.70
CA GLY A 290 13.13 1.31 -0.75
C GLY A 290 12.55 -0.04 -1.17
N GLN A 291 11.54 -0.50 -0.44
CA GLN A 291 10.84 -1.77 -0.72
C GLN A 291 9.68 -1.57 -1.70
N LEU A 292 9.39 -2.58 -2.51
CA LEU A 292 8.25 -2.56 -3.43
C LEU A 292 6.92 -2.34 -2.68
N SER A 293 6.73 -3.01 -1.55
CA SER A 293 5.53 -2.86 -0.70
C SER A 293 5.35 -1.42 -0.21
N SER A 294 6.44 -0.72 0.13
CA SER A 294 6.46 0.68 0.52
C SER A 294 6.08 1.60 -0.66
N MET A 295 6.63 1.37 -1.85
CA MET A 295 6.30 2.16 -3.04
C MET A 295 4.83 1.98 -3.45
N ILE A 296 4.33 0.75 -3.45
CA ILE A 296 2.92 0.43 -3.70
C ILE A 296 2.03 1.13 -2.65
N SER A 297 2.45 1.14 -1.39
CA SER A 297 1.74 1.84 -0.32
C SER A 297 1.72 3.36 -0.53
N SER A 298 2.82 3.95 -1.01
CA SER A 298 2.88 5.38 -1.36
C SER A 298 1.92 5.71 -2.51
N ALA A 299 1.91 4.89 -3.57
CA ALA A 299 1.00 5.05 -4.70
C ALA A 299 -0.47 4.89 -4.27
N TYR A 300 -0.77 3.90 -3.42
CA TYR A 300 -2.10 3.73 -2.83
C TYR A 300 -2.49 4.95 -1.99
N LYS A 301 -1.57 5.45 -1.16
CA LYS A 301 -1.85 6.59 -0.30
C LYS A 301 -2.22 7.82 -1.11
N LEU A 302 -1.44 8.13 -2.14
CA LEU A 302 -1.71 9.23 -3.07
C LEU A 302 -3.07 9.07 -3.78
N ALA A 303 -3.46 7.84 -4.13
CA ALA A 303 -4.73 7.58 -4.79
C ALA A 303 -5.96 7.73 -3.86
N THR A 304 -5.77 7.83 -2.54
CA THR A 304 -6.86 7.92 -1.56
C THR A 304 -6.73 9.12 -0.61
N GLU A 305 -5.82 10.04 -0.91
CA GLU A 305 -5.61 11.30 -0.18
C GLU A 305 -5.85 12.48 -1.11
N ASP A 306 -6.38 13.56 -0.53
CA ASP A 306 -6.44 14.88 -1.15
C ASP A 306 -5.92 15.90 -0.14
N ASN A 307 -4.89 16.67 -0.52
CA ASN A 307 -4.24 17.66 0.34
C ASN A 307 -3.91 17.18 1.76
N GLY A 308 -3.38 15.95 1.87
CA GLY A 308 -3.01 15.31 3.15
C GLY A 308 -4.18 14.79 3.98
N THR A 309 -5.42 14.85 3.47
CA THR A 309 -6.61 14.31 4.11
C THR A 309 -7.04 13.02 3.41
N VAL A 310 -7.38 11.99 4.19
CA VAL A 310 -7.93 10.75 3.64
C VAL A 310 -9.34 11.02 3.09
N VAL A 311 -9.49 10.86 1.77
CA VAL A 311 -10.78 11.02 1.08
C VAL A 311 -11.42 9.69 0.71
N ALA A 312 -10.65 8.61 0.72
CA ALA A 312 -11.15 7.26 0.44
C ALA A 312 -10.43 6.20 1.29
N VAL A 313 -11.15 5.12 1.58
CA VAL A 313 -10.62 3.94 2.27
C VAL A 313 -10.22 2.86 1.25
N GLU A 314 -11.00 2.75 0.18
CA GLU A 314 -10.76 1.90 -0.98
C GLU A 314 -10.48 2.73 -2.23
N THR A 315 -9.86 2.11 -3.24
CA THR A 315 -9.61 2.73 -4.54
C THR A 315 -10.38 2.00 -5.64
N ILE A 316 -10.86 2.76 -6.63
CA ILE A 316 -11.43 2.20 -7.87
C ILE A 316 -10.34 1.70 -8.84
N ARG A 317 -9.08 2.10 -8.60
CA ARG A 317 -7.94 1.68 -9.42
C ARG A 317 -7.68 0.20 -9.21
N GLU A 318 -7.44 -0.53 -10.29
CA GLU A 318 -7.10 -1.95 -10.20
C GLU A 318 -5.70 -2.15 -9.60
N ALA A 319 -5.47 -3.26 -8.90
CA ALA A 319 -4.17 -3.61 -8.33
C ALA A 319 -3.02 -3.54 -9.36
N LYS A 320 -3.30 -3.92 -10.61
CA LYS A 320 -2.34 -3.84 -11.72
C LYS A 320 -1.79 -2.42 -11.93
N SER A 321 -2.59 -1.39 -11.67
CA SER A 321 -2.16 0.01 -11.81
C SER A 321 -1.18 0.47 -10.73
N PHE A 322 -1.08 -0.27 -9.62
CA PHE A 322 -0.11 -0.04 -8.56
C PHE A 322 1.13 -0.94 -8.67
N SER A 323 1.09 -1.92 -9.58
CA SER A 323 2.09 -2.99 -9.62
C SER A 323 3.39 -2.54 -10.29
N ILE A 324 4.49 -2.67 -9.56
CA ILE A 324 5.84 -2.44 -10.09
C ILE A 324 6.39 -3.77 -10.59
N VAL A 325 6.11 -4.09 -11.86
CA VAL A 325 6.50 -5.37 -12.45
C VAL A 325 7.92 -5.29 -13.01
N ILE A 326 8.86 -5.93 -12.32
CA ILE A 326 10.25 -6.08 -12.78
C ILE A 326 10.47 -7.55 -13.19
N PRO A 327 10.72 -7.85 -14.49
CA PRO A 327 10.99 -9.21 -14.97
C PRO A 327 12.11 -9.89 -14.18
N GLU A 328 12.04 -11.20 -13.97
CA GLU A 328 13.07 -11.93 -13.20
C GLU A 328 14.43 -11.91 -13.90
N ASP A 329 14.45 -11.87 -15.23
CA ASP A 329 15.63 -11.78 -16.08
C ASP A 329 16.04 -10.34 -16.43
N TYR A 330 15.41 -9.33 -15.78
CA TYR A 330 15.68 -7.92 -16.04
C TYR A 330 17.18 -7.60 -15.93
N LYS A 331 17.73 -7.05 -17.01
CA LYS A 331 19.10 -6.54 -17.08
C LYS A 331 19.12 -5.30 -17.94
N SER A 332 19.66 -4.21 -17.40
CA SER A 332 19.80 -2.95 -18.10
C SER A 332 21.13 -2.29 -17.80
N LYS A 333 21.69 -1.64 -18.82
CA LYS A 333 22.85 -0.75 -18.66
C LYS A 333 22.41 0.69 -18.35
N GLU A 334 21.23 1.09 -18.83
CA GLU A 334 20.71 2.45 -18.72
C GLU A 334 20.01 2.66 -17.38
N LEU A 335 19.29 1.66 -16.87
CA LEU A 335 18.66 1.63 -15.54
C LEU A 335 19.08 0.35 -14.79
N PRO A 336 20.32 0.27 -14.28
CA PRO A 336 20.78 -0.90 -13.54
C PRO A 336 20.08 -1.02 -12.20
N LEU A 337 19.50 -2.19 -11.91
CA LEU A 337 18.79 -2.44 -10.65
C LEU A 337 19.50 -3.49 -9.81
N TRP A 338 19.64 -3.20 -8.53
CA TRP A 338 19.96 -4.17 -7.50
C TRP A 338 18.67 -4.53 -6.76
N ARG A 339 18.40 -5.82 -6.65
CA ARG A 339 17.18 -6.37 -6.07
C ARG A 339 17.57 -7.30 -4.94
N PHE A 340 17.20 -6.97 -3.72
CA PHE A 340 17.48 -7.80 -2.56
C PHE A 340 16.20 -8.46 -2.09
N ARG A 341 16.20 -9.80 -2.09
CA ARG A 341 15.19 -10.61 -1.42
C ARG A 341 15.67 -10.84 0.00
N VAL A 342 15.02 -10.16 0.94
CA VAL A 342 15.39 -10.22 2.36
C VAL A 342 14.61 -11.35 2.99
N GLU A 343 15.30 -12.43 3.32
CA GLU A 343 14.73 -13.58 4.01
C GLU A 343 14.70 -13.35 5.53
N PRO A 344 13.68 -13.85 6.24
CA PRO A 344 13.63 -13.79 7.69
C PRO A 344 14.79 -14.57 8.30
N ASN A 345 15.45 -14.00 9.30
CA ASN A 345 16.47 -14.70 10.07
C ASN A 345 15.78 -15.70 11.02
N LYS A 346 15.54 -16.91 10.54
CA LYS A 346 14.85 -17.95 11.32
C LYS A 346 15.71 -18.61 12.41
N GLY A 347 17.01 -18.31 12.47
CA GLY A 347 17.95 -18.91 13.44
C GLY A 347 18.52 -20.23 12.94
#